data_AF-A0AAC8Q1I9-F1
#
_entry.id   AF-A0AAC8Q1I9-F1
#
_cell.length_a   1.000
_cell.length_b   1.000
_cell.length_c   1.000
_cell.angle_alpha   90.00
_cell.angle_beta   90.00
_cell.angle_gamma   90.00
#
_symmetry.space_group_name_H-M   'P 1'
#
loop_
_entity.id
_entity.type
_entity.pdbx_description
1 polymer ?
#
loop_
_entity_poly.entity_id
_entity_poly.type
_entity_poly.pdbx_seq_one_letter_code
_entity_poly.pdbx_strand_id
1 'polypeptide(L)'
;MKKMSMLLAVLSLAPVPAFAADYTCKGNRVEKGGTTQYTVRTSGSDIVIEKGGSTRGKAVKRGEDYAVEVGGSTQATIENGRIYKGGSTWSSVGEAQRVYDCPDIVAATLWVLQQKGQL
;
A
#
# COMPACT_ATOMS: atom_id res chain seq x y z
N MET A 1 -50.49 -42.29 -0.74
CA MET A 1 -50.14 -40.94 -1.21
C MET A 1 -49.02 -40.40 -0.32
N LYS A 2 -47.77 -40.35 -0.80
CA LYS A 2 -46.60 -39.92 0.00
C LYS A 2 -46.18 -38.52 -0.48
N LYS A 3 -46.35 -37.51 0.39
CA LYS A 3 -45.96 -36.12 0.11
C LYS A 3 -44.47 -35.97 0.40
N MET A 4 -43.65 -35.82 -0.65
CA MET A 4 -42.25 -35.41 -0.52
C MET A 4 -42.23 -33.89 -0.29
N SER A 5 -41.76 -33.48 0.88
CA SER A 5 -41.53 -32.06 1.21
C SER A 5 -40.09 -31.71 0.82
N MET A 6 -39.96 -30.89 -0.21
CA MET A 6 -38.68 -30.40 -0.74
C MET A 6 -38.29 -29.14 0.06
N LEU A 7 -37.27 -29.26 0.91
CA LEU A 7 -36.68 -28.14 1.65
C LEU A 7 -35.66 -27.43 0.76
N LEU A 8 -35.99 -26.22 0.30
CA LEU A 8 -35.05 -25.31 -0.34
C LEU A 8 -34.18 -24.65 0.75
N ALA A 9 -32.88 -24.92 0.75
CA ALA A 9 -31.90 -24.21 1.57
C ALA A 9 -31.47 -22.93 0.83
N VAL A 10 -31.85 -21.77 1.36
CA VAL A 10 -31.41 -20.46 0.85
C VAL A 10 -30.03 -20.17 1.44
N LEU A 11 -28.99 -20.27 0.61
CA LEU A 11 -27.62 -19.86 0.96
C LEU A 11 -27.56 -18.32 1.00
N SER A 12 -27.59 -17.73 2.20
CA SER A 12 -27.38 -16.30 2.39
C SER A 12 -25.90 -15.95 2.20
N LEU A 13 -25.54 -15.46 1.01
CA LEU A 13 -24.25 -14.81 0.74
C LEU A 13 -24.22 -13.48 1.51
N ALA A 14 -23.45 -13.42 2.60
CA ALA A 14 -23.20 -12.16 3.29
C ALA A 14 -22.32 -11.26 2.40
N PRO A 15 -22.69 -10.00 2.15
CA PRO A 15 -21.84 -9.06 1.43
C PRO A 15 -20.61 -8.73 2.28
N VAL A 16 -19.43 -9.13 1.79
CA VAL A 16 -18.15 -8.69 2.36
C VAL A 16 -17.99 -7.20 2.03
N PRO A 17 -17.71 -6.31 3.00
CA PRO A 17 -17.49 -4.91 2.73
C PRO A 17 -16.26 -4.76 1.82
N ALA A 18 -16.47 -4.20 0.62
CA ALA A 18 -15.37 -3.78 -0.23
C ALA A 18 -14.72 -2.56 0.42
N PHE A 19 -13.56 -2.74 1.05
CA PHE A 19 -12.73 -1.63 1.49
C PHE A 19 -12.16 -0.95 0.25
N ALA A 20 -12.72 0.20 -0.11
CA ALA A 20 -12.10 1.07 -1.10
C ALA A 20 -10.81 1.64 -0.51
N ALA A 21 -9.73 1.64 -1.29
CA ALA A 21 -8.52 2.32 -0.87
C ALA A 21 -8.79 3.82 -0.66
N ASP A 22 -8.20 4.38 0.40
CA ASP A 22 -8.33 5.80 0.72
C ASP A 22 -7.61 6.71 -0.28
N TYR A 23 -6.54 6.18 -0.87
CA TYR A 23 -5.67 6.89 -1.80
C TYR A 23 -5.56 6.13 -3.11
N THR A 24 -5.47 6.86 -4.22
CA THR A 24 -5.30 6.27 -5.56
C THR A 24 -4.15 6.93 -6.28
N CYS A 25 -3.29 6.13 -6.90
CA CYS A 25 -2.24 6.64 -7.78
C CYS A 25 -2.80 6.93 -9.18
N LYS A 26 -2.58 8.15 -9.69
CA LYS A 26 -2.87 8.56 -11.07
C LYS A 26 -1.63 9.18 -11.69
N GLY A 27 -0.98 8.46 -12.59
CA GLY A 27 0.32 8.85 -13.13
C GLY A 27 1.32 9.02 -11.99
N ASN A 28 1.85 10.24 -11.82
CA ASN A 28 2.80 10.57 -10.75
C ASN A 28 2.14 11.16 -9.49
N ARG A 29 0.81 11.20 -9.39
CA ARG A 29 0.08 11.79 -8.27
C ARG A 29 -0.54 10.69 -7.41
N VAL A 30 -0.54 10.91 -6.10
CA VAL A 30 -1.32 10.15 -5.13
C VAL A 30 -2.48 11.05 -4.69
N GLU A 31 -3.70 10.66 -5.01
CA GLU A 31 -4.90 11.45 -4.76
C GLU A 31 -5.75 10.84 -3.64
N LYS A 32 -6.41 11.71 -2.86
CA LYS A 32 -7.48 11.34 -1.93
C LYS A 32 -8.70 12.21 -2.24
N GLY A 33 -9.85 11.58 -2.50
CA GLY A 33 -11.07 12.30 -2.88
C GLY A 33 -10.89 13.22 -4.10
N GLY A 34 -10.04 12.85 -5.05
CA GLY A 34 -9.75 13.64 -6.26
C GLY A 34 -8.77 14.81 -6.06
N THR A 35 -8.20 14.99 -4.87
CA THR A 35 -7.17 16.01 -4.61
C THR A 35 -5.80 15.37 -4.44
N THR A 36 -4.78 15.91 -5.12
CA THR A 36 -3.39 15.45 -4.98
C THR A 36 -2.88 15.72 -3.57
N GLN A 37 -2.46 14.65 -2.89
CA GLN A 37 -1.84 14.69 -1.57
C GLN A 37 -0.32 14.58 -1.66
N TYR A 38 0.16 13.70 -2.55
CA TYR A 38 1.58 13.42 -2.73
C TYR A 38 1.92 13.30 -4.21
N THR A 39 3.19 13.50 -4.53
CA THR A 39 3.75 13.23 -5.86
C THR A 39 4.80 12.14 -5.73
N VAL A 40 4.76 11.19 -6.65
CA VAL A 40 5.75 10.12 -6.80
C VAL A 40 6.70 10.52 -7.91
N ARG A 41 8.00 10.53 -7.64
CA ARG A 41 9.05 10.67 -8.65
C ARG A 41 9.85 9.40 -8.74
N THR A 42 10.23 9.01 -9.93
CA THR A 42 11.05 7.82 -10.18
C THR A 42 12.37 8.24 -10.80
N SER A 43 13.48 7.70 -10.30
CA SER A 43 14.82 7.88 -10.85
C SER A 43 15.47 6.52 -11.02
N GLY A 44 15.45 5.98 -12.23
CA GLY A 44 15.77 4.57 -12.45
C GLY A 44 14.78 3.69 -11.70
N SER A 45 15.28 2.82 -10.81
CA SER A 45 14.44 1.96 -9.96
C SER A 45 14.01 2.62 -8.66
N ASP A 46 14.61 3.75 -8.27
CA ASP A 46 14.33 4.42 -7.02
C ASP A 46 13.05 5.25 -7.10
N ILE A 47 12.33 5.32 -5.99
CA ILE A 47 11.08 6.06 -5.84
C ILE A 47 11.27 7.14 -4.79
N VAL A 48 10.80 8.35 -5.06
CA VAL A 48 10.79 9.48 -4.12
C VAL A 48 9.35 9.95 -3.94
N ILE A 49 8.94 10.11 -2.69
CA ILE A 49 7.64 10.67 -2.33
C ILE A 49 7.84 12.11 -1.89
N GLU A 50 7.10 13.02 -2.53
CA GLU A 50 7.14 14.46 -2.26
C GLU A 50 5.77 14.99 -1.82
N LYS A 51 5.78 16.04 -0.98
CA LYS A 51 4.60 16.83 -0.62
C LYS A 51 4.97 18.30 -0.60
N GLY A 52 4.27 19.12 -1.41
CA GLY A 52 4.54 20.56 -1.50
C GLY A 52 5.95 20.91 -1.98
N GLY A 53 6.57 20.06 -2.80
CA GLY A 53 7.93 20.25 -3.31
C GLY A 53 9.05 19.80 -2.37
N SER A 54 8.73 19.23 -1.20
CA SER A 54 9.72 18.66 -0.28
C SER A 54 9.63 17.14 -0.23
N THR A 55 10.79 16.48 -0.22
CA THR A 55 10.90 15.02 -0.06
C THR A 55 10.44 14.59 1.33
N ARG A 56 9.55 13.61 1.38
CA ARG A 56 9.08 12.95 2.62
C ARG A 56 9.80 11.64 2.89
N GLY A 57 10.18 10.96 1.83
CA GLY A 57 11.02 9.77 1.89
C GLY A 57 11.21 9.18 0.51
N LYS A 58 11.94 8.08 0.47
CA LYS A 58 12.26 7.39 -0.78
C LYS A 58 12.37 5.89 -0.55
N ALA A 59 12.09 5.10 -1.58
CA ALA A 59 12.49 3.70 -1.64
C ALA A 59 13.66 3.57 -2.59
N VAL A 60 14.77 3.04 -2.08
CA VAL A 60 16.03 2.87 -2.80
C VAL A 60 16.21 1.39 -3.12
N LYS A 61 16.43 1.05 -4.39
CA LYS A 61 16.65 -0.33 -4.82
C LYS A 61 17.98 -0.86 -4.25
N ARG A 62 17.96 -2.04 -3.64
CA ARG A 62 19.17 -2.73 -3.13
C ARG A 62 19.10 -4.21 -3.48
N GLY A 63 19.77 -4.61 -4.56
CA GLY A 63 19.64 -5.96 -5.09
C GLY A 63 18.21 -6.20 -5.58
N GLU A 64 17.53 -7.22 -5.05
CA GLU A 64 16.12 -7.50 -5.38
C GLU A 64 15.13 -6.72 -4.49
N ASP A 65 15.61 -6.12 -3.40
CA ASP A 65 14.79 -5.48 -2.38
C ASP A 65 14.77 -3.95 -2.49
N TYR A 66 13.96 -3.32 -1.65
CA TYR A 66 13.92 -1.87 -1.48
C TYR A 66 14.12 -1.45 -0.02
N ALA A 67 15.02 -0.49 0.21
CA ALA A 67 15.14 0.18 1.50
C ALA A 67 14.29 1.45 1.49
N VAL A 68 13.32 1.56 2.39
CA VAL A 68 12.57 2.81 2.60
C VAL A 68 13.38 3.72 3.51
N GLU A 69 13.78 4.89 3.03
CA GLU A 69 14.64 5.84 3.72
C GLU A 69 13.92 7.16 4.01
N VAL A 70 14.21 7.71 5.19
CA VAL A 70 13.80 9.05 5.64
C VAL A 70 15.03 9.75 6.18
N GLY A 71 15.34 10.95 5.67
CA GLY A 71 16.53 11.71 6.10
C GLY A 71 17.85 10.94 5.94
N GLY A 72 17.93 10.01 4.98
CA GLY A 72 19.10 9.15 4.77
C GLY A 72 19.19 7.91 5.68
N SER A 73 18.23 7.70 6.58
CA SER A 73 18.18 6.51 7.44
C SER A 73 17.12 5.53 6.98
N THR A 74 17.48 4.24 6.86
CA THR A 74 16.55 3.17 6.52
C THR A 74 15.54 2.94 7.65
N GLN A 75 14.26 2.99 7.30
CA GLN A 75 13.13 2.83 8.21
C GLN A 75 12.48 1.45 8.12
N ALA A 76 12.54 0.83 6.94
CA ALA A 76 12.01 -0.49 6.64
C ALA A 76 12.68 -1.05 5.38
N THR A 77 12.58 -2.36 5.20
CA THR A 77 12.96 -3.07 3.96
C THR A 77 11.71 -3.68 3.35
N ILE A 78 11.54 -3.56 2.03
CA ILE A 78 10.49 -4.23 1.27
C ILE A 78 11.15 -5.37 0.50
N GLU A 79 10.75 -6.59 0.81
CA GLU A 79 11.34 -7.83 0.29
C GLU A 79 10.20 -8.84 0.13
N ASN A 80 10.14 -9.53 -1.01
CA ASN A 80 9.21 -10.64 -1.26
C ASN A 80 7.74 -10.35 -0.88
N GLY A 81 7.24 -9.15 -1.23
CA GLY A 81 5.86 -8.73 -0.93
C GLY A 81 5.59 -8.41 0.55
N ARG A 82 6.63 -8.33 1.37
CA ARG A 82 6.55 -8.02 2.80
C ARG A 82 7.33 -6.75 3.14
N ILE A 83 6.94 -6.12 4.24
CA ILE A 83 7.59 -4.94 4.79
C ILE A 83 8.22 -5.36 6.12
N TYR A 84 9.55 -5.26 6.23
CA TYR A 84 10.32 -5.66 7.39
C TYR A 84 10.81 -4.44 8.18
N LYS A 85 10.87 -4.59 9.51
CA LYS A 85 11.45 -3.61 10.43
C LYS A 85 12.20 -4.35 11.53
N GLY A 86 13.48 -4.03 11.73
CA GLY A 86 14.29 -4.66 12.78
C GLY A 86 14.40 -6.18 12.65
N GLY A 87 14.46 -6.70 11.41
CA GLY A 87 14.60 -8.13 11.13
C GLY A 87 13.31 -8.96 11.24
N SER A 88 12.18 -8.35 11.61
CA SER A 88 10.87 -9.02 11.66
C SER A 88 9.92 -8.43 10.63
N THR A 89 8.96 -9.23 10.15
CA THR A 89 7.88 -8.70 9.30
C THR A 89 7.04 -7.72 10.12
N TRP A 90 6.89 -6.51 9.59
CA TRP A 90 6.06 -5.46 10.14
C TRP A 90 4.67 -5.43 9.49
N SER A 91 4.61 -5.64 8.17
CA SER A 91 3.36 -5.69 7.40
C SER A 91 3.57 -6.39 6.05
N SER A 92 2.55 -6.41 5.19
CA SER A 92 2.65 -6.86 3.80
C SER A 92 2.43 -5.71 2.81
N VAL A 93 2.94 -5.86 1.60
CA VAL A 93 2.66 -4.95 0.48
C VAL A 93 1.15 -4.92 0.20
N GLY A 94 0.46 -6.06 0.30
CA GLY A 94 -0.99 -6.14 0.11
C GLY A 94 -1.78 -5.31 1.13
N GLU A 95 -1.37 -5.30 2.41
CA GLU A 95 -1.98 -4.41 3.41
C GLU A 95 -1.76 -2.94 3.07
N ALA A 96 -0.58 -2.59 2.56
CA ALA A 96 -0.32 -1.23 2.11
C ALA A 96 -1.21 -0.85 0.90
N GLN A 97 -1.43 -1.78 -0.03
CA GLN A 97 -2.28 -1.56 -1.20
C GLN A 97 -3.77 -1.39 -0.87
N ARG A 98 -4.24 -1.97 0.24
CA ARG A 98 -5.61 -1.70 0.72
C ARG A 98 -5.82 -0.26 1.17
N VAL A 99 -4.76 0.45 1.55
CA VAL A 99 -4.82 1.88 1.92
C VAL A 99 -4.48 2.76 0.71
N TYR A 100 -3.48 2.35 -0.07
CA TYR A 100 -2.95 3.05 -1.22
C TYR A 100 -3.09 2.19 -2.47
N ASP A 101 -4.12 2.45 -3.28
CA ASP A 101 -4.30 1.83 -4.60
C ASP A 101 -3.24 2.37 -5.57
N CYS A 102 -2.05 1.79 -5.45
CA CYS A 102 -0.80 2.20 -6.05
C CYS A 102 0.05 0.97 -6.36
N PRO A 103 1.04 1.09 -7.26
CA PRO A 103 2.02 0.02 -7.49
C PRO A 103 2.72 -0.40 -6.20
N ASP A 104 3.05 -1.68 -6.08
CA ASP A 104 3.57 -2.36 -4.88
C ASP A 104 4.55 -1.53 -4.04
N ILE A 105 5.67 -1.13 -4.64
CA ILE A 105 6.73 -0.41 -3.91
C ILE A 105 6.27 0.99 -3.52
N VAL A 106 5.46 1.66 -4.34
CA VAL A 106 4.91 2.98 -4.03
C VAL A 106 3.95 2.88 -2.84
N ALA A 107 3.01 1.93 -2.88
CA ALA A 107 2.06 1.69 -1.80
C ALA A 107 2.77 1.37 -0.49
N ALA A 108 3.72 0.42 -0.52
CA ALA A 108 4.50 0.05 0.66
C ALA A 108 5.35 1.20 1.21
N THR A 109 5.95 2.02 0.34
CA THR A 109 6.70 3.21 0.76
C THR A 109 5.79 4.22 1.45
N LEU A 110 4.65 4.57 0.85
CA LEU A 110 3.67 5.49 1.43
C LEU A 110 3.19 4.98 2.79
N TRP A 111 2.85 3.69 2.89
CA TRP A 111 2.44 3.08 4.14
C TRP A 111 3.51 3.21 5.23
N VAL A 112 4.78 2.90 4.92
CA VAL A 112 5.89 3.07 5.89
C VAL A 112 6.03 4.53 6.32
N LEU A 113 5.97 5.48 5.38
CA LEU A 113 6.06 6.91 5.70
C LEU A 113 4.91 7.38 6.59
N GLN A 114 3.69 6.88 6.35
CA GLN A 114 2.53 7.15 7.22
C GLN A 114 2.79 6.65 8.64
N GLN A 115 3.24 5.40 8.80
CA GLN A 115 3.53 4.83 10.12
C GLN A 115 4.66 5.56 10.87
N LYS A 116 5.50 6.30 10.14
CA LYS A 116 6.60 7.10 10.68
C LYS A 116 6.25 8.59 10.85
N GLY A 117 5.01 8.99 10.59
CA GLY A 117 4.55 10.37 10.69
C GLY A 117 5.24 11.33 9.70
N GLN A 118 5.61 10.83 8.51
CA GLN A 118 6.32 11.63 7.49
C GLN A 118 5.41 12.16 6.38
N LEU A 119 4.12 11.82 6.38
CA LEU A 119 3.14 12.16 5.35
C LEU A 119 2.22 13.33 5.72
#